data_AF-A0A1F3VA14-F1
#
_entry.id   AF-A0A1F3VA14-F1
#
_cell.length_a   1.000
_cell.length_b   1.000
_cell.length_c   1.000
_cell.angle_alpha   90.00
_cell.angle_beta   90.00
_cell.angle_gamma   90.00
#
_symmetry.space_group_name_H-M   'P 1'
#
loop_
_entity.id
_entity.type
_entity.pdbx_description
1 polymer ?
#
loop_
_entity_poly.entity_id
_entity_poly.type
_entity_poly.pdbx_seq_one_letter_code
_entity_poly.pdbx_strand_id
1 'polypeptide(L)'
;MNNDIVKTALAIKKLREIKGLNRKAASVLLEIGHKSIERIENCRAPLNEERIAKYVSRYGFTMEDFNLCLNGHVTQVRDKYSPEKPKVIENNRLRRSYKRIVTKEVKTLQVLRRLKRLTQHKASVYCGYHRSAIGHIENGRIELTPKKVKHIVEAFGYTMADFEYHFKSDQFITDIQENCINIIRALSEEKLKAVYPLLQTFNK
;
A
#
# COMPACT_ATOMS: atom_id res chain seq x y z
N MET A 1 -7.62 9.18 -51.78
CA MET A 1 -6.83 9.86 -50.73
C MET A 1 -5.56 9.05 -50.51
N ASN A 2 -4.40 9.69 -50.50
CA ASN A 2 -3.12 8.97 -50.35
C ASN A 2 -3.01 8.39 -48.93
N ASN A 3 -2.92 7.07 -48.80
CA ASN A 3 -2.98 6.34 -47.52
C ASN A 3 -1.87 6.81 -46.55
N ASP A 4 -0.72 7.21 -47.11
CA ASP A 4 0.45 7.62 -46.36
C ASP A 4 0.28 8.98 -45.66
N ILE A 5 -0.49 9.90 -46.27
CA ILE A 5 -0.80 11.20 -45.67
C ILE A 5 -1.66 11.02 -44.42
N VAL A 6 -2.62 10.08 -44.49
CA VAL A 6 -3.52 9.77 -43.37
C VAL A 6 -2.75 9.15 -42.20
N LYS A 7 -1.87 8.19 -42.48
CA LYS A 7 -1.02 7.56 -41.47
C LYS A 7 -0.07 8.56 -40.80
N THR A 8 0.53 9.46 -41.58
CA THR A 8 1.42 10.52 -41.10
C THR A 8 0.71 11.47 -40.14
N ALA A 9 -0.47 11.97 -40.53
CA ALA A 9 -1.28 12.84 -39.67
C ALA A 9 -1.70 12.14 -38.37
N LEU A 10 -2.08 10.87 -38.45
CA LEU A 10 -2.44 10.06 -37.30
C LEU A 10 -1.26 9.84 -36.36
N ALA A 11 -0.07 9.55 -36.89
CA ALA A 11 1.14 9.36 -36.08
C ALA A 11 1.51 10.62 -35.27
N ILE A 12 1.47 11.80 -35.90
CA ILE A 12 1.70 13.09 -35.20
C ILE A 12 0.65 13.31 -34.10
N LYS A 13 -0.62 13.01 -34.37
CA LYS A 13 -1.68 13.08 -33.37
C LYS A 13 -1.40 12.15 -32.18
N LYS A 14 -0.94 10.91 -32.45
CA LYS A 14 -0.62 9.93 -31.41
C LYS A 14 0.57 10.34 -30.55
N LEU A 15 1.63 10.89 -31.14
CA LEU A 15 2.74 11.43 -30.36
C LEU A 15 2.30 12.57 -29.43
N ARG A 16 1.45 13.49 -29.91
CA ARG A 16 0.88 14.56 -29.08
C ARG A 16 0.07 14.00 -27.91
N GLU A 17 -0.77 12.99 -28.17
CA GLU A 17 -1.58 12.31 -27.16
C GLU A 17 -0.71 11.59 -26.12
N ILE A 18 0.35 10.88 -26.54
CA ILE A 18 1.30 10.20 -25.63
C ILE A 18 2.00 11.21 -24.74
N LYS A 19 2.36 12.39 -25.26
CA LYS A 19 2.95 13.47 -24.47
C LYS A 19 1.96 14.11 -23.48
N GLY A 20 0.66 13.79 -23.57
CA GLY A 20 -0.38 14.37 -22.73
C GLY A 20 -0.73 15.82 -23.11
N LEU A 21 -0.41 16.27 -24.32
CA LEU A 21 -0.63 17.65 -24.74
C LEU A 21 -1.98 17.83 -25.43
N ASN A 22 -2.73 18.86 -25.03
CA ASN A 22 -3.85 19.34 -25.83
C ASN A 22 -3.32 20.20 -27.02
N ARG A 23 -4.18 20.49 -28.01
CA ARG A 23 -3.77 21.25 -29.21
C ARG A 23 -3.26 22.68 -28.90
N LYS A 24 -3.75 23.31 -27.83
CA LYS A 24 -3.31 24.65 -27.40
C LYS A 24 -1.91 24.60 -26.77
N ALA A 25 -1.64 23.61 -25.94
CA ALA A 25 -0.31 23.37 -25.37
C ALA A 25 0.69 22.98 -26.47
N ALA A 26 0.27 22.13 -27.41
CA ALA A 26 1.07 21.78 -28.57
C ALA A 26 1.34 22.99 -29.48
N SER A 27 0.41 23.95 -29.63
CA SER A 27 0.68 25.17 -30.40
C SER A 27 1.79 26.03 -29.83
N VAL A 28 1.89 26.12 -28.51
CA VAL A 28 2.98 26.83 -27.85
C VAL A 28 4.31 26.11 -28.09
N LEU A 29 4.32 24.79 -27.94
CA LEU A 29 5.54 23.97 -28.09
C LEU A 29 6.07 23.91 -29.54
N LEU A 30 5.16 23.85 -30.51
CA LEU A 30 5.46 23.76 -31.94
C LEU A 30 5.58 25.14 -32.62
N GLU A 31 5.27 26.23 -31.92
CA GLU A 31 5.28 27.60 -32.43
C GLU A 31 4.36 27.80 -33.65
N ILE A 32 3.21 27.13 -33.68
CA ILE A 32 2.20 27.23 -34.76
C ILE A 32 0.80 27.37 -34.18
N GLY A 33 -0.14 27.98 -34.91
CA GLY A 33 -1.52 28.12 -34.43
C GLY A 33 -2.21 26.76 -34.16
N HIS A 34 -3.02 26.68 -33.10
CA HIS A 34 -3.75 25.46 -32.73
C HIS A 34 -4.72 24.97 -33.84
N LYS A 35 -5.30 25.90 -34.62
CA LYS A 35 -6.10 25.58 -35.82
C LYS A 35 -5.26 24.91 -36.91
N SER A 36 -3.98 25.27 -37.03
CA SER A 36 -3.06 24.63 -37.97
C SER A 36 -2.75 23.20 -37.56
N ILE A 37 -2.55 22.93 -36.26
CA ILE A 37 -2.40 21.57 -35.73
C ILE A 37 -3.65 20.73 -36.03
N GLU A 38 -4.84 21.28 -35.77
CA GLU A 38 -6.10 20.58 -36.08
C GLU A 38 -6.23 20.25 -37.58
N ARG A 39 -5.89 21.20 -38.47
CA ARG A 39 -5.89 20.95 -39.91
C ARG A 39 -4.93 19.84 -40.32
N ILE A 40 -3.73 19.80 -39.72
CA ILE A 40 -2.73 18.76 -39.97
C ILE A 40 -3.25 17.39 -39.52
N GLU A 41 -3.77 17.27 -38.29
CA GLU A 41 -4.32 16.02 -37.75
C GLU A 41 -5.54 15.51 -38.54
N ASN A 42 -6.33 16.43 -39.10
CA ASN A 42 -7.50 16.11 -39.93
C ASN A 42 -7.16 15.95 -41.42
N CYS A 43 -5.87 15.86 -41.79
CA CYS A 43 -5.40 15.69 -43.18
C CYS A 43 -5.79 16.84 -44.14
N ARG A 44 -6.08 18.05 -43.63
CA ARG A 44 -6.46 19.26 -44.38
C ARG A 44 -5.29 20.20 -44.65
N ALA A 45 -4.08 19.78 -44.31
CA ALA A 45 -2.84 20.51 -44.57
C ALA A 45 -1.71 19.50 -44.82
N PRO A 46 -0.89 19.69 -45.87
CA PRO A 46 0.25 18.83 -46.13
C PRO A 46 1.35 19.03 -45.10
N LEU A 47 2.10 17.95 -44.84
CA LEU A 47 3.25 17.94 -43.94
C LEU A 47 4.46 17.42 -44.72
N ASN A 48 5.54 18.20 -44.76
CA ASN A 48 6.81 17.77 -45.34
C ASN A 48 7.67 17.07 -44.26
N GLU A 49 8.69 16.33 -44.71
CA GLU A 49 9.58 15.55 -43.84
C GLU A 49 10.32 16.42 -42.82
N GLU A 50 10.76 17.62 -43.21
CA GLU A 50 11.41 18.56 -42.30
C GLU A 50 10.50 18.99 -41.14
N ARG A 51 9.22 19.26 -41.41
CA ARG A 51 8.27 19.63 -40.35
C ARG A 51 7.91 18.43 -39.48
N ILE A 52 7.85 17.22 -40.05
CA ILE A 52 7.67 15.98 -39.27
C ILE A 52 8.81 15.86 -38.26
N ALA A 53 10.06 15.92 -38.73
CA ALA A 53 11.24 15.84 -37.88
C ALA A 53 11.24 16.92 -36.79
N LYS A 54 10.91 18.17 -37.15
CA LYS A 54 10.79 19.27 -36.20
C LYS A 54 9.76 18.97 -35.11
N TYR A 55 8.58 18.48 -35.47
CA TYR A 55 7.50 18.24 -34.51
C TYR A 55 7.79 17.05 -33.60
N VAL A 56 8.31 15.97 -34.15
CA VAL A 56 8.72 14.77 -33.40
C VAL A 56 9.76 15.13 -32.35
N SER A 57 10.80 15.88 -32.76
CA SER A 57 11.85 16.37 -31.85
C SER A 57 11.30 17.32 -30.78
N ARG A 58 10.43 18.29 -31.15
CA ARG A 58 9.82 19.23 -30.19
C ARG A 58 8.90 18.54 -29.19
N TYR A 59 8.22 17.47 -29.57
CA TYR A 59 7.47 16.63 -28.63
C TYR A 59 8.37 15.77 -27.72
N GLY A 60 9.66 15.66 -28.04
CA GLY A 60 10.65 14.90 -27.29
C GLY A 60 10.64 13.41 -27.62
N PHE A 61 10.28 13.05 -28.85
CA PHE A 61 10.33 11.70 -29.39
C PHE A 61 11.41 11.59 -30.48
N THR A 62 11.78 10.37 -30.83
CA THR A 62 12.69 10.07 -31.94
C THR A 62 11.92 9.78 -33.23
N MET A 63 12.59 9.84 -34.38
CA MET A 63 11.99 9.43 -35.65
C MET A 63 11.63 7.94 -35.68
N GLU A 64 12.31 7.11 -34.89
CA GLU A 64 11.93 5.70 -34.70
C GLU A 64 10.57 5.58 -34.01
N ASP A 65 10.33 6.38 -32.96
CA ASP A 65 9.03 6.42 -32.29
C ASP A 65 7.91 6.89 -33.23
N PHE A 66 8.22 7.84 -34.12
CA PHE A 66 7.31 8.26 -35.18
C PHE A 66 6.99 7.12 -36.16
N ASN A 67 8.01 6.38 -36.62
CA ASN A 67 7.83 5.23 -37.50
C ASN A 67 7.02 4.10 -36.83
N LEU A 68 7.26 3.84 -35.54
CA LEU A 68 6.44 2.92 -34.74
C LEU A 68 4.97 3.37 -34.69
N CYS A 69 4.70 4.66 -34.48
CA CYS A 69 3.33 5.19 -34.54
C CYS A 69 2.72 5.07 -35.95
N LEU A 70 3.50 5.30 -36.99
CA LEU A 70 3.08 5.20 -38.40
C LEU A 70 2.68 3.76 -38.76
N ASN A 71 3.38 2.77 -38.20
CA ASN A 71 3.10 1.35 -38.34
C ASN A 71 2.04 0.81 -37.35
N GLY A 72 1.44 1.68 -36.53
CA GLY A 72 0.38 1.30 -35.59
C GLY A 72 0.86 0.76 -34.23
N HIS A 73 2.16 0.74 -33.97
CA HIS A 73 2.77 0.31 -32.70
C HIS A 73 2.78 1.42 -31.63
N VAL A 74 1.67 2.15 -31.51
CA VAL A 74 1.50 3.29 -30.58
C VAL A 74 1.71 2.88 -29.12
N THR A 75 1.35 1.64 -28.77
CA THR A 75 1.51 1.11 -27.40
C THR A 75 2.97 1.02 -26.99
N GLN A 76 3.88 0.62 -27.88
CA GLN A 76 5.30 0.50 -27.58
C GLN A 76 5.91 1.86 -27.23
N VAL A 77 5.57 2.90 -28.01
CA VAL A 77 6.00 4.27 -27.73
C VAL A 77 5.39 4.77 -26.43
N ARG A 78 4.09 4.54 -26.21
CA ARG A 78 3.45 4.95 -24.96
C ARG A 78 4.12 4.30 -23.74
N ASP A 79 4.44 3.02 -23.80
CA ASP A 79 4.99 2.28 -22.66
C ASP A 79 6.45 2.68 -22.40
N LYS A 80 7.24 2.97 -23.45
CA LYS A 80 8.61 3.52 -23.35
C LYS A 80 8.68 4.87 -22.62
N TYR A 81 7.66 5.72 -22.81
CA TYR A 81 7.62 7.07 -22.23
C TYR A 81 6.65 7.20 -21.04
N SER A 82 6.01 6.11 -20.62
CA SER A 82 5.17 6.09 -19.42
C SER A 82 6.04 5.91 -18.17
N PRO A 83 5.74 6.58 -17.04
CA PRO A 83 6.40 6.28 -15.78
C PRO A 83 6.18 4.80 -15.42
N GLU A 84 7.22 4.13 -14.90
CA GLU A 84 7.11 2.75 -14.44
C GLU A 84 5.93 2.63 -13.47
N LYS A 85 4.96 1.79 -13.81
CA LYS A 85 3.88 1.48 -12.86
C LYS A 85 4.52 0.80 -11.65
N PRO A 86 4.18 1.21 -10.41
CA PRO A 86 4.65 0.49 -9.24
C PRO A 86 4.20 -0.97 -9.36
N LYS A 87 5.11 -1.91 -9.07
CA LYS A 87 4.78 -3.34 -9.02
C LYS A 87 3.73 -3.57 -7.93
N VAL A 88 2.46 -3.65 -8.32
CA VAL A 88 1.37 -4.04 -7.43
C VAL A 88 1.39 -5.56 -7.34
N ILE A 89 1.94 -6.09 -6.24
CA ILE A 89 1.78 -7.50 -5.91
C ILE A 89 0.37 -7.66 -5.33
N GLU A 90 -0.62 -7.83 -6.20
CA GLU A 90 -1.99 -8.09 -5.76
C GLU A 90 -2.05 -9.44 -5.06
N ASN A 91 -2.42 -9.43 -3.78
CA ASN A 91 -2.81 -10.60 -3.00
C ASN A 91 -1.92 -11.84 -3.17
N ASN A 92 -0.64 -11.73 -2.80
CA ASN A 92 0.18 -12.93 -2.65
C ASN A 92 -0.37 -13.80 -1.50
N ARG A 93 -1.20 -14.79 -1.85
CA ARG A 93 -1.83 -15.75 -0.93
C ARG A 93 -0.83 -16.55 -0.11
N LEU A 94 0.46 -16.57 -0.47
CA LEU A 94 1.51 -17.28 0.26
C LEU A 94 2.12 -16.43 1.37
N ARG A 95 2.12 -15.09 1.25
CA ARG A 95 2.87 -14.23 2.17
C ARG A 95 2.09 -13.95 3.46
N ARG A 96 2.70 -14.28 4.61
CA ARG A 96 2.11 -14.11 5.94
C ARG A 96 1.64 -12.68 6.24
N SER A 97 2.31 -11.65 5.71
CA SER A 97 1.98 -10.23 5.95
C SER A 97 0.57 -9.83 5.50
N TYR A 98 -0.01 -10.54 4.53
CA TYR A 98 -1.35 -10.28 4.01
C TYR A 98 -2.44 -11.04 4.79
N LYS A 99 -2.06 -11.97 5.69
CA LYS A 99 -2.99 -12.78 6.47
C LYS A 99 -3.00 -12.32 7.93
N ARG A 100 -4.19 -12.16 8.49
CA ARG A 100 -4.38 -11.90 9.93
C ARG A 100 -4.69 -13.22 10.64
N ILE A 101 -3.65 -14.01 10.91
CA ILE A 101 -3.80 -15.29 11.62
C ILE A 101 -3.21 -15.13 13.01
N VAL A 102 -4.06 -14.88 14.01
CA VAL A 102 -3.63 -14.73 15.41
C VAL A 102 -3.55 -16.12 16.03
N THR A 103 -2.33 -16.60 16.26
CA THR A 103 -2.08 -17.90 16.89
C THR A 103 -2.07 -17.79 18.42
N LYS A 104 -2.06 -18.92 19.12
CA LYS A 104 -2.05 -18.94 20.59
C LYS A 104 -0.77 -18.28 21.14
N GLU A 105 0.38 -18.49 20.50
CA GLU A 105 1.66 -17.85 20.85
C GLU A 105 1.57 -16.32 20.78
N VAL A 106 0.94 -15.81 19.72
CA VAL A 106 0.73 -14.37 19.54
C VAL A 106 -0.12 -13.81 20.69
N LYS A 107 -1.20 -14.51 21.06
CA LYS A 107 -2.05 -14.12 22.19
C LYS A 107 -1.27 -14.14 23.51
N THR A 108 -0.47 -15.18 23.76
CA THR A 108 0.37 -15.27 24.95
C THR A 108 1.34 -14.08 25.05
N LEU A 109 2.02 -13.71 23.96
CA LEU A 109 2.89 -12.53 23.94
C LEU A 109 2.11 -11.23 24.22
N GLN A 110 0.90 -11.11 23.68
CA GLN A 110 0.02 -9.96 23.93
C GLN A 110 -0.38 -9.87 25.41
N VAL A 111 -0.66 -11.00 26.05
CA VAL A 111 -0.96 -11.09 27.49
C VAL A 111 0.24 -10.64 28.31
N LEU A 112 1.42 -11.18 28.06
CA LEU A 112 2.66 -10.79 28.76
C LEU A 112 2.92 -9.29 28.64
N ARG A 113 2.75 -8.72 27.44
CA ARG A 113 2.88 -7.27 27.22
C ARG A 113 1.89 -6.49 28.08
N ARG A 114 0.62 -6.90 28.11
CA ARG A 114 -0.46 -6.24 28.85
C ARG A 114 -0.25 -6.33 30.36
N LEU A 115 0.19 -7.46 30.87
CA LEU A 115 0.56 -7.64 32.28
C LEU A 115 1.69 -6.70 32.69
N LYS A 116 2.69 -6.50 31.81
CA LYS A 116 3.75 -5.51 32.00
C LYS A 116 3.32 -4.05 31.72
N ARG A 117 2.04 -3.82 31.38
CA ARG A 117 1.46 -2.51 31.07
C ARG A 117 2.22 -1.74 29.96
N LEU A 118 2.80 -2.47 29.02
CA LEU A 118 3.53 -1.87 27.90
C LEU A 118 2.56 -1.56 26.75
N THR A 119 2.70 -0.38 26.15
CA THR A 119 2.06 -0.10 24.85
C THR A 119 2.81 -0.86 23.75
N GLN A 120 2.17 -1.09 22.59
CA GLN A 120 2.85 -1.74 21.45
C GLN A 120 4.11 -0.97 21.03
N HIS A 121 4.06 0.36 21.10
CA HIS A 121 5.23 1.20 20.82
C HIS A 121 6.34 1.01 21.85
N LYS A 122 6.04 1.06 23.16
CA LYS A 122 7.05 0.80 24.19
C LYS A 122 7.63 -0.60 24.05
N ALA A 123 6.79 -1.61 23.83
CA ALA A 123 7.23 -2.97 23.56
C ALA A 123 8.19 -3.06 22.35
N SER A 124 7.93 -2.31 21.27
CA SER A 124 8.85 -2.29 20.12
C SER A 124 10.22 -1.73 20.49
N VAL A 125 10.27 -0.71 21.33
CA VAL A 125 11.53 -0.12 21.83
C VAL A 125 12.28 -1.13 22.70
N TYR A 126 11.60 -1.81 23.63
CA TYR A 126 12.21 -2.84 24.48
C TYR A 126 12.81 -3.98 23.66
N CYS A 127 12.14 -4.40 22.59
CA CYS A 127 12.62 -5.47 21.72
C CYS A 127 13.64 -5.02 20.67
N GLY A 128 13.97 -3.73 20.57
CA GLY A 128 14.83 -3.20 19.49
C GLY A 128 14.21 -3.32 18.09
N TYR A 129 12.88 -3.29 17.99
CA TYR A 129 12.16 -3.42 16.73
C TYR A 129 11.63 -2.08 16.21
N HIS A 130 11.30 -2.04 14.92
CA HIS A 130 10.57 -0.93 14.32
C HIS A 130 9.23 -0.71 15.03
N ARG A 131 8.79 0.56 15.09
CA ARG A 131 7.58 1.02 15.80
C ARG A 131 6.32 0.19 15.52
N SER A 132 6.17 -0.30 14.28
CA SER A 132 5.00 -1.08 13.86
C SER A 132 5.14 -2.60 14.06
N ALA A 133 6.34 -3.11 14.38
CA ALA A 133 6.63 -4.54 14.36
C ALA A 133 5.79 -5.32 15.37
N ILE A 134 5.71 -4.85 16.62
CA ILE A 134 4.88 -5.49 17.66
C ILE A 134 3.41 -5.50 17.25
N GLY A 135 2.91 -4.41 16.67
CA GLY A 135 1.55 -4.36 16.14
C GLY A 135 1.31 -5.40 15.03
N HIS A 136 2.27 -5.60 14.12
CA HIS A 136 2.17 -6.64 13.09
C HIS A 136 2.25 -8.06 13.66
N ILE A 137 3.09 -8.28 14.67
CA ILE A 137 3.21 -9.55 15.38
C ILE A 137 1.89 -9.88 16.09
N GLU A 138 1.36 -8.96 16.90
CA GLU A 138 0.12 -9.15 17.67
C GLU A 138 -1.12 -9.34 16.79
N ASN A 139 -1.12 -8.74 15.60
CA ASN A 139 -2.16 -8.99 14.61
C ASN A 139 -1.95 -10.30 13.83
N GLY A 140 -0.89 -11.06 14.11
CA GLY A 140 -0.63 -12.33 13.45
C GLY A 140 -0.16 -12.21 12.00
N ARG A 141 0.31 -11.03 11.59
CA ARG A 141 0.82 -10.74 10.23
C ARG A 141 2.30 -11.08 10.06
N ILE A 142 2.95 -11.49 11.13
CA ILE A 142 4.35 -11.95 11.12
C ILE A 142 4.39 -13.38 11.65
N GLU A 143 5.19 -14.22 11.01
CA GLU A 143 5.45 -15.57 11.49
C GLU A 143 6.39 -15.54 12.68
N LEU A 144 5.98 -16.21 13.76
CA LEU A 144 6.74 -16.32 14.99
C LEU A 144 7.59 -17.58 14.97
N THR A 145 8.89 -17.40 14.72
CA THR A 145 9.88 -18.43 14.97
C THR A 145 10.17 -18.55 16.47
N PRO A 146 10.55 -19.72 17.01
CA PRO A 146 10.87 -19.88 18.44
C PRO A 146 11.91 -18.88 18.96
N LYS A 147 12.92 -18.55 18.14
CA LYS A 147 13.93 -17.52 18.47
C LYS A 147 13.32 -16.13 18.72
N LYS A 148 12.31 -15.75 17.93
CA LYS A 148 11.60 -14.46 18.08
C LYS A 148 10.74 -14.45 19.34
N VAL A 149 10.06 -15.56 19.64
CA VAL A 149 9.27 -15.70 20.87
C VAL A 149 10.20 -15.49 22.07
N LYS A 150 11.32 -16.23 22.12
CA LYS A 150 12.32 -16.10 23.17
C LYS A 150 12.82 -14.67 23.35
N HIS A 151 13.25 -14.02 22.25
CA HIS A 151 13.70 -12.63 22.27
C HIS A 151 12.65 -11.67 22.84
N ILE A 152 11.39 -11.80 22.43
CA ILE A 152 10.32 -10.91 22.91
C ILE A 152 10.03 -11.14 24.40
N VAL A 153 9.98 -12.40 24.83
CA VAL A 153 9.73 -12.78 26.23
C VAL A 153 10.83 -12.22 27.14
N GLU A 154 12.10 -12.42 26.75
CA GLU A 154 13.26 -11.92 27.49
C GLU A 154 13.34 -10.39 27.48
N ALA A 155 13.03 -9.74 26.35
CA ALA A 155 12.94 -8.28 26.27
C ALA A 155 11.81 -7.72 27.15
N PHE A 156 10.72 -8.47 27.32
CA PHE A 156 9.68 -8.15 28.30
C PHE A 156 10.08 -8.53 29.73
N GLY A 157 11.30 -9.00 29.98
CA GLY A 157 11.80 -9.35 31.31
C GLY A 157 11.10 -10.54 31.95
N TYR A 158 10.53 -11.43 31.14
CA TYR A 158 9.96 -12.70 31.56
C TYR A 158 10.89 -13.84 31.16
N THR A 159 10.69 -15.00 31.78
CA THR A 159 11.34 -16.25 31.40
C THR A 159 10.47 -17.03 30.42
N MET A 160 11.08 -17.97 29.70
CA MET A 160 10.32 -18.90 28.84
C MET A 160 9.36 -19.80 29.65
N ALA A 161 9.63 -20.02 30.94
CA ALA A 161 8.71 -20.74 31.82
C ALA A 161 7.42 -19.94 32.06
N ASP A 162 7.52 -18.62 32.24
CA ASP A 162 6.35 -17.73 32.35
C ASP A 162 5.52 -17.73 31.08
N PHE A 163 6.20 -17.73 29.92
CA PHE A 163 5.54 -17.85 28.62
C PHE A 163 4.76 -19.17 28.53
N GLU A 164 5.39 -20.29 28.88
CA GLU A 164 4.75 -21.62 28.78
C GLU A 164 3.57 -21.77 29.75
N TYR A 165 3.67 -21.19 30.95
CA TYR A 165 2.57 -21.13 31.91
C TYR A 165 1.32 -20.47 31.30
N HIS A 166 1.49 -19.30 30.69
CA HIS A 166 0.38 -18.60 30.04
C HIS A 166 -0.05 -19.28 28.73
N PHE A 167 0.87 -19.92 28.01
CA PHE A 167 0.56 -20.66 26.79
C PHE A 167 -0.28 -21.92 27.05
N LYS A 168 -0.05 -22.62 28.17
CA LYS A 168 -0.83 -23.79 28.57
C LYS A 168 -2.19 -23.43 29.15
N SER A 169 -2.37 -22.22 29.64
CA SER A 169 -3.64 -21.76 30.20
C SER A 169 -4.78 -21.89 29.17
N ASP A 170 -5.93 -22.38 29.62
CA ASP A 170 -7.13 -22.51 28.78
C ASP A 170 -7.77 -21.14 28.49
N GLN A 171 -7.69 -20.23 29.46
CA GLN A 171 -8.18 -18.86 29.35
C GLN A 171 -7.08 -17.87 29.68
N PHE A 172 -7.00 -16.79 28.90
CA PHE A 172 -6.04 -15.73 29.15
C PHE A 172 -6.58 -14.76 30.20
N ILE A 173 -5.74 -14.40 31.17
CA ILE A 173 -6.11 -13.47 32.25
C ILE A 173 -6.64 -12.12 31.73
N THR A 174 -6.13 -11.65 30.58
CA THR A 174 -6.62 -10.40 29.98
C THR A 174 -8.03 -10.53 29.44
N ASP A 175 -8.41 -11.71 28.95
CA ASP A 175 -9.76 -11.96 28.43
C ASP A 175 -10.74 -12.04 29.60
N ILE A 176 -10.34 -12.66 30.71
CA ILE A 176 -11.10 -12.67 31.96
C ILE A 176 -11.32 -11.24 32.46
N GLN A 177 -10.27 -10.42 32.50
CA GLN A 177 -10.37 -9.01 32.90
C GLN A 177 -11.33 -8.20 32.02
N GLU A 178 -11.20 -8.32 30.69
CA GLU A 178 -12.09 -7.64 29.75
C GLU A 178 -13.55 -8.09 29.92
N ASN A 179 -13.78 -9.39 30.11
CA ASN A 179 -15.12 -9.93 30.38
C ASN A 179 -15.71 -9.38 31.69
N CYS A 180 -14.93 -9.36 32.78
CA CYS A 180 -15.38 -8.78 34.04
C CYS A 180 -15.78 -7.30 33.89
N ILE A 181 -14.97 -6.50 33.20
CA ILE A 181 -15.28 -5.08 32.96
C ILE A 181 -16.57 -4.94 32.14
N ASN A 182 -16.76 -5.76 31.11
CA ASN A 182 -17.96 -5.73 30.28
C ASN A 182 -19.21 -6.12 31.08
N ILE A 183 -19.12 -7.14 31.94
CA ILE A 183 -20.21 -7.52 32.85
C ILE A 183 -20.57 -6.35 33.75
N ILE A 184 -19.58 -5.74 34.42
CA ILE A 184 -19.80 -4.60 35.33
C ILE A 184 -20.48 -3.43 34.61
N ARG A 185 -20.06 -3.12 33.38
CA ARG A 185 -20.67 -2.05 32.56
C ARG A 185 -22.12 -2.31 32.15
N ALA A 186 -22.53 -3.58 32.09
CA ALA A 186 -23.86 -3.99 31.67
C ALA A 186 -24.85 -4.16 32.85
N LEU A 187 -24.39 -4.09 34.10
CA LEU A 187 -25.25 -4.24 35.27
C LEU A 187 -26.17 -3.02 35.47
N SER A 188 -27.39 -3.25 35.95
CA SER A 188 -28.27 -2.20 36.45
C SER A 188 -27.74 -1.61 37.76
N GLU A 189 -28.16 -0.39 38.10
CA GLU A 189 -27.69 0.32 39.30
C GLU A 189 -27.89 -0.48 40.59
N GLU A 190 -29.04 -1.14 40.74
CA GLU A 190 -29.37 -2.00 41.89
C GLU A 190 -28.38 -3.17 42.04
N LYS A 191 -28.09 -3.86 40.92
CA LYS A 191 -27.15 -4.99 40.90
C LYS A 191 -25.72 -4.53 41.13
N LEU A 192 -25.34 -3.36 40.61
CA LEU A 192 -24.02 -2.78 40.82
C LEU A 192 -23.80 -2.41 42.30
N LYS A 193 -24.80 -1.82 42.96
CA LYS A 193 -24.77 -1.53 44.40
C LYS A 193 -24.62 -2.80 45.24
N ALA A 194 -25.19 -3.91 44.82
CA ALA A 194 -25.04 -5.21 45.51
C ALA A 194 -23.63 -5.82 45.33
N VAL A 195 -23.03 -5.67 44.14
CA VAL A 195 -21.71 -6.26 43.83
C VAL A 195 -20.54 -5.40 44.34
N TYR A 196 -20.74 -4.08 44.46
CA TYR A 196 -19.69 -3.15 44.87
C TYR A 196 -19.00 -3.49 46.20
N PRO A 197 -19.73 -3.82 47.30
CA PRO A 197 -19.10 -4.22 48.56
C PRO A 197 -18.20 -5.46 48.41
N LEU A 198 -18.59 -6.43 47.59
CA LEU A 198 -17.83 -7.65 47.34
C LEU A 198 -16.55 -7.36 46.54
N LEU A 199 -16.57 -6.44 45.58
CA LEU A 199 -15.34 -6.01 44.92
C LEU A 199 -14.42 -5.23 45.87
N GLN A 200 -15.00 -4.47 46.81
CA GLN A 200 -14.26 -3.70 47.79
C GLN A 200 -13.55 -4.59 48.83
N THR A 201 -14.06 -5.79 49.14
CA THR A 201 -13.37 -6.73 50.04
C THR A 201 -12.09 -7.30 49.45
N PHE A 202 -12.00 -7.44 48.11
CA PHE A 202 -10.80 -7.93 47.42
C PHE A 202 -9.75 -6.84 47.14
N ASN A 203 -10.09 -5.56 47.36
CA ASN A 203 -9.17 -4.43 47.16
C ASN A 203 -8.39 -4.06 48.43
N LYS A 204 -8.48 -4.89 49.48
CA LYS A 204 -7.71 -4.80 50.72
C LYS A 204 -6.63 -5.89 50.73
#